data_AF-G7VGJ0-F1
#
_entry.id   AF-G7VGJ0-F1
#
_cell.length_a   1.000
_cell.length_b   1.000
_cell.length_c   1.000
_cell.angle_alpha   90.00
_cell.angle_beta   90.00
_cell.angle_gamma   90.00
#
_symmetry.space_group_name_H-M   'P 1'
#
loop_
_entity.id
_entity.type
_entity.pdbx_description
1 polymer ?
#
loop_
_entity_poly.entity_id
_entity_poly.type
_entity_poly.pdbx_seq_one_letter_code
_entity_poly.pdbx_strand_id
1 'polypeptide(L)'
;MRLSLLSFKKFFTPKTLAVLLLAVALAAGVGMWLYVRYDPGSSSICATCHNMAPFVADISKTPHGAVACAWCHSIDFPRWLYVQVVENPTPQQIAQRYSATMLSQCVSCHSQQLNPPNIHKTHTALVQKLADCTICHNPHNPQALSANCQICHDINKILASHMEFHAYAWAQVDTGRYDVCLECHSPWGKWYVPIGPDCQLGIGRGVTCIGCHGPRAEPFQPIQFLDCGRCHAR
;
A
#
# COMPACT_ATOMS: atom_id res chain seq x y z
N MET A 1 22.82 34.23 51.62
CA MET A 1 21.43 33.78 51.42
C MET A 1 21.27 32.37 51.99
N ARG A 2 20.77 32.24 53.23
CA ARG A 2 20.36 30.93 53.80
C ARG A 2 18.88 30.75 53.46
N LEU A 3 18.59 30.16 52.30
CA LEU A 3 17.24 29.74 51.95
C LEU A 3 16.82 28.64 52.95
N SER A 4 15.76 28.92 53.71
CA SER A 4 15.28 28.11 54.83
C SER A 4 14.73 26.76 54.34
N LEU A 5 15.51 25.71 54.53
CA LEU A 5 15.12 24.30 54.31
C LEU A 5 13.88 23.87 55.11
N LEU A 6 13.47 24.65 56.13
CA LEU A 6 12.29 24.39 56.95
C LEU A 6 10.97 24.65 56.20
N SER A 7 10.97 25.49 55.17
CA SER A 7 9.75 25.78 54.39
C SER A 7 9.36 24.60 53.47
N PHE A 8 10.34 23.80 53.02
CA PHE A 8 10.12 22.71 52.07
C PHE A 8 9.32 21.54 52.65
N LYS A 9 9.47 21.24 53.95
CA LYS A 9 8.74 20.14 54.62
C LYS A 9 7.24 20.38 54.74
N LYS A 10 6.78 21.64 54.72
CA LYS A 10 5.35 21.96 54.79
C LYS A 10 4.61 21.70 53.47
N PHE A 11 5.32 21.68 52.34
CA PHE A 11 4.72 21.47 51.02
C PHE A 11 4.57 19.98 50.66
N PHE A 12 5.44 19.10 51.16
CA PHE A 12 5.44 17.66 50.84
C PHE A 12 4.82 16.81 51.97
N THR A 13 3.55 17.07 52.27
CA THR A 13 2.75 16.12 53.04
C THR A 13 2.48 14.85 52.23
N PRO A 14 2.21 13.69 52.86
CA PRO A 14 1.83 12.48 52.13
C PRO A 14 0.62 12.68 51.20
N LYS A 15 -0.33 13.55 51.57
CA LYS A 15 -1.49 13.90 50.75
C LYS A 15 -1.10 14.68 49.50
N THR A 16 -0.27 15.71 49.64
CA THR A 16 0.22 16.47 48.48
C THR A 16 1.06 15.61 47.56
N LEU A 17 1.89 14.72 48.10
CA LEU A 17 2.63 13.74 47.30
C LEU A 17 1.71 12.79 46.54
N ALA A 18 0.67 12.24 47.18
CA ALA A 18 -0.29 11.35 46.52
C ALA A 18 -1.04 12.05 45.39
N VAL A 19 -1.48 13.29 45.60
CA VAL A 19 -2.14 14.10 44.55
C VAL A 19 -1.19 14.38 43.39
N LEU A 20 0.08 14.72 43.66
CA LEU A 20 1.08 14.94 42.63
C LEU A 20 1.36 13.66 41.83
N LEU A 21 1.51 12.52 42.49
CA LEU A 21 1.72 11.23 41.82
C LEU A 21 0.51 10.86 40.94
N LEU A 22 -0.70 11.06 41.44
CA LEU A 22 -1.91 10.85 40.65
C LEU A 22 -1.97 11.77 39.43
N ALA A 23 -1.65 13.05 39.61
CA ALA A 23 -1.60 14.03 38.52
C ALA A 23 -0.56 13.65 37.45
N VAL A 24 0.64 13.21 37.86
CA VAL A 24 1.68 12.71 36.96
C VAL A 24 1.23 11.45 36.22
N ALA A 25 0.61 10.49 36.92
CA ALA A 25 0.08 9.28 36.31
C ALA A 25 -1.01 9.58 35.26
N LEU A 26 -1.92 10.51 35.56
CA LEU A 26 -2.94 10.96 34.62
C LEU A 26 -2.31 11.65 33.40
N ALA A 27 -1.36 12.56 33.61
CA ALA A 27 -0.67 13.24 32.52
C ALA A 27 0.10 12.25 31.62
N ALA A 28 0.80 11.28 32.21
CA ALA A 28 1.48 10.22 31.48
C ALA A 28 0.49 9.32 30.71
N GLY A 29 -0.63 8.96 31.33
CA GLY A 29 -1.68 8.16 30.68
C GLY A 29 -2.31 8.86 29.48
N VAL A 30 -2.65 10.15 29.62
CA VAL A 30 -3.16 10.96 28.51
C VAL A 30 -2.09 11.16 27.43
N GLY A 31 -0.85 11.46 27.82
CA GLY A 31 0.27 11.61 26.89
C GLY A 31 0.52 10.35 26.06
N MET A 32 0.51 9.18 26.70
CA MET A 32 0.63 7.89 26.02
C MET A 32 -0.55 7.62 25.09
N TRP A 33 -1.79 7.92 25.53
CA TRP A 33 -2.97 7.77 24.69
C TRP A 33 -2.90 8.64 23.43
N LEU A 34 -2.47 9.90 23.56
CA LEU A 34 -2.25 10.81 22.44
C LEU A 34 -1.13 10.32 21.52
N TYR A 35 0.00 9.88 22.08
CA TYR A 35 1.11 9.33 21.31
C TYR A 35 0.68 8.14 20.46
N VAL A 36 0.04 7.13 21.06
CA VAL A 36 -0.42 5.92 20.35
C VAL A 36 -1.47 6.25 19.28
N ARG A 37 -2.30 7.27 19.51
CA ARG A 37 -3.40 7.60 18.60
C ARG A 37 -3.00 8.48 17.42
N TYR A 38 -2.03 9.38 17.61
CA TYR A 38 -1.75 10.45 16.65
C TYR A 38 -0.32 10.48 16.14
N ASP A 39 0.64 9.89 16.85
CA ASP A 39 2.05 9.91 16.44
C ASP A 39 2.39 8.68 15.58
N PRO A 40 2.91 8.84 14.34
CA PRO A 40 3.32 7.71 13.50
C PRO A 40 4.43 6.85 14.12
N GLY A 41 5.29 7.44 14.95
CA GLY A 41 6.33 6.76 15.70
C GLY A 41 5.80 5.73 16.70
N SER A 42 4.52 5.82 17.08
CA SER A 42 3.86 4.83 17.93
C SER A 42 3.75 3.44 17.31
N SER A 43 3.94 3.31 15.99
CA SER A 43 4.06 2.03 15.30
C SER A 43 5.13 1.10 15.91
N SER A 44 6.20 1.69 16.47
CA SER A 44 7.23 0.94 17.21
C SER A 44 6.70 0.23 18.45
N ILE A 45 5.72 0.82 19.16
CA ILE A 45 5.05 0.17 20.30
C ILE A 45 4.28 -1.06 19.81
N CYS A 46 3.55 -0.93 18.70
CA CYS A 46 2.82 -2.05 18.10
C CYS A 46 3.75 -3.20 17.73
N ALA A 47 4.93 -2.90 17.16
CA ALA A 47 5.94 -3.91 16.81
C ALA A 47 6.60 -4.56 18.04
N THR A 48 6.64 -3.88 19.19
CA THR A 48 7.28 -4.38 20.40
C THR A 48 6.34 -5.25 21.22
N CYS A 49 5.07 -4.86 21.30
CA CYS A 49 4.07 -5.56 22.11
C CYS A 49 3.36 -6.68 21.35
N HIS A 50 3.32 -6.63 20.02
CA HIS A 50 2.64 -7.61 19.18
C HIS A 50 3.53 -8.10 18.05
N ASN A 51 3.18 -9.24 17.45
CA ASN A 51 3.87 -9.81 16.29
C ASN A 51 3.63 -9.00 14.99
N MET A 52 3.83 -7.67 15.07
CA MET A 52 3.53 -6.68 14.02
C MET A 52 4.78 -6.11 13.33
N ALA A 53 5.98 -6.46 13.81
CA ALA A 53 7.24 -6.00 13.24
C ALA A 53 7.33 -6.08 11.70
N PRO A 54 6.95 -7.17 11.00
CA PRO A 54 7.01 -7.20 9.55
C PRO A 54 6.06 -6.18 8.89
N PHE A 55 4.85 -6.01 9.43
CA PHE A 55 3.87 -5.06 8.88
C PHE A 55 4.29 -3.61 9.07
N VAL A 56 4.91 -3.29 10.21
CA VAL A 56 5.48 -1.95 10.44
C VAL A 56 6.63 -1.68 9.46
N ALA A 57 7.48 -2.68 9.22
CA ALA A 57 8.56 -2.56 8.24
C ALA A 57 8.00 -2.37 6.82
N ASP A 58 6.93 -3.06 6.44
CA ASP A 58 6.33 -2.92 5.11
C ASP A 58 5.56 -1.61 4.94
N ILE A 59 4.77 -1.19 5.93
CA ILE A 59 4.00 0.06 5.85
C ILE A 59 4.92 1.28 5.80
N SER A 60 6.07 1.24 6.48
CA SER A 60 7.08 2.30 6.46
C SER A 60 7.68 2.57 5.07
N LYS A 61 7.56 1.62 4.15
CA LYS A 61 8.00 1.76 2.75
C LYS A 61 6.92 2.41 1.87
N THR A 62 5.75 2.70 2.44
CA THR A 62 4.61 3.29 1.73
C THR A 62 4.33 4.71 2.23
N PRO A 63 3.53 5.50 1.51
CA PRO A 63 3.05 6.79 2.01
C PRO A 63 2.30 6.69 3.36
N HIS A 64 1.76 5.52 3.71
CA HIS A 64 1.08 5.30 5.00
C HIS A 64 2.04 5.16 6.19
N GLY A 65 3.35 5.08 5.97
CA GLY A 65 4.33 5.07 7.06
C GLY A 65 4.31 6.35 7.93
N ALA A 66 3.73 7.43 7.41
CA ALA A 66 3.51 8.68 8.12
C ALA A 66 2.15 8.76 8.86
N VAL A 67 1.40 7.66 8.91
CA VAL A 67 0.08 7.58 9.56
C VAL A 67 0.17 6.64 10.76
N ALA A 68 -0.31 7.09 11.93
CA ALA A 68 -0.36 6.23 13.11
C ALA A 68 -1.30 5.04 12.89
N CYS A 69 -0.91 3.84 13.34
CA CYS A 69 -1.69 2.61 13.14
C CYS A 69 -3.14 2.74 13.65
N ALA A 70 -3.34 3.55 14.70
CA ALA A 70 -4.63 3.83 15.33
C ALA A 70 -5.66 4.55 14.44
N TRP A 71 -5.23 5.12 13.32
CA TRP A 71 -6.14 5.67 12.31
C TRP A 71 -6.92 4.58 11.58
N CYS A 72 -6.26 3.44 11.33
CA CYS A 72 -6.87 2.30 10.63
C CYS A 72 -7.37 1.24 11.62
N HIS A 73 -6.71 1.08 12.76
CA HIS A 73 -7.01 0.04 13.73
C HIS A 73 -7.62 0.61 15.03
N SER A 74 -8.64 -0.06 15.55
CA SER A 74 -9.12 0.24 16.90
C SER A 74 -8.09 -0.20 17.94
N ILE A 75 -7.82 0.69 18.89
CA ILE A 75 -7.00 0.40 20.07
C ILE A 75 -7.89 -0.22 21.15
N ASP A 76 -8.02 -1.54 21.14
CA ASP A 76 -8.71 -2.31 22.18
C ASP A 76 -7.68 -3.08 23.01
N PHE A 77 -7.10 -2.39 23.99
CA PHE A 77 -5.98 -2.90 24.78
C PHE A 77 -6.28 -4.24 25.50
N PRO A 78 -7.45 -4.44 26.15
CA PRO A 78 -7.81 -5.74 26.71
C PRO A 78 -7.81 -6.87 25.68
N ARG A 79 -8.41 -6.65 24.51
CA ARG A 79 -8.43 -7.65 23.43
C ARG A 79 -7.02 -7.93 22.92
N TRP A 80 -6.22 -6.90 22.73
CA TRP A 80 -4.85 -7.03 22.25
C TRP A 80 -3.96 -7.83 23.19
N LEU A 81 -4.08 -7.58 24.50
CA LEU A 81 -3.36 -8.32 25.51
C LEU A 81 -3.77 -9.81 25.51
N TYR A 82 -5.07 -10.09 25.40
CA TYR A 82 -5.56 -11.46 25.28
C TYR A 82 -5.01 -12.15 24.03
N VAL A 83 -5.14 -11.54 22.85
CA VAL A 83 -4.63 -12.11 21.60
C VAL A 83 -3.13 -12.36 21.69
N GLN A 84 -2.35 -11.44 22.27
CA GLN A 84 -0.91 -11.63 22.36
C GLN A 84 -0.50 -12.71 23.37
N VAL A 85 -1.07 -12.67 24.57
CA VAL A 85 -0.63 -13.54 25.68
C VAL A 85 -1.22 -14.94 25.54
N VAL A 86 -2.46 -15.05 25.07
CA VAL A 86 -3.19 -16.31 25.01
C VAL A 86 -3.10 -16.94 23.62
N GLU A 87 -3.39 -16.18 22.56
CA GLU A 87 -3.39 -16.74 21.20
C GLU A 87 -2.00 -16.73 20.55
N ASN A 88 -1.15 -15.76 20.90
CA ASN A 88 0.19 -15.51 20.36
C ASN A 88 0.33 -15.81 18.86
N PRO A 89 -0.50 -15.19 18.00
CA PRO A 89 -0.55 -15.55 16.59
C PRO A 89 0.74 -15.15 15.87
N THR A 90 1.19 -16.00 14.96
CA THR A 90 2.26 -15.67 14.01
C THR A 90 1.85 -14.49 13.11
N PRO A 91 2.79 -13.74 12.53
CA PRO A 91 2.47 -12.70 11.55
C PRO A 91 1.58 -13.21 10.41
N GLN A 92 1.82 -14.43 9.90
CA GLN A 92 1.00 -15.01 8.84
C GLN A 92 -0.45 -15.23 9.28
N GLN A 93 -0.67 -15.70 10.50
CA GLN A 93 -2.03 -15.83 11.07
C GLN A 93 -2.70 -14.47 11.25
N ILE A 94 -1.95 -13.43 11.66
CA ILE A 94 -2.47 -12.06 11.75
C ILE A 94 -2.89 -11.56 10.37
N ALA A 95 -2.04 -11.72 9.35
CA ALA A 95 -2.34 -11.30 7.98
C ALA A 95 -3.61 -11.96 7.42
N GLN A 96 -3.82 -13.24 7.72
CA GLN A 96 -5.00 -13.99 7.29
C GLN A 96 -6.29 -13.59 8.04
N ARG A 97 -6.19 -13.29 9.35
CA ARG A 97 -7.36 -13.03 10.20
C ARG A 97 -7.88 -11.60 10.10
N TYR A 98 -7.01 -10.63 9.80
CA TYR A 98 -7.30 -9.21 9.95
C TYR A 98 -7.28 -8.43 8.64
N SER A 99 -7.56 -9.09 7.50
CA SER A 99 -8.00 -8.41 6.27
C SER A 99 -9.44 -7.90 6.47
N ALA A 100 -9.60 -6.92 7.36
CA ALA A 100 -10.90 -6.32 7.62
C ALA A 100 -11.33 -5.47 6.41
N THR A 101 -12.64 -5.37 6.20
CA THR A 101 -13.23 -4.36 5.33
C THR A 101 -12.90 -2.97 5.87
N MET A 102 -11.96 -2.28 5.23
CA MET A 102 -11.43 -1.00 5.72
C MET A 102 -11.92 0.21 4.91
N LEU A 103 -13.01 0.08 4.15
CA LEU A 103 -13.44 1.16 3.26
C LEU A 103 -13.64 2.49 4.00
N SER A 104 -14.27 2.50 5.16
CA SER A 104 -14.53 3.73 5.92
C SER A 104 -13.25 4.42 6.38
N GLN A 105 -12.25 3.65 6.85
CA GLN A 105 -10.95 4.17 7.25
C GLN A 105 -10.14 4.65 6.04
N CYS A 106 -10.22 3.96 4.90
CA CYS A 106 -9.58 4.44 3.68
C CYS A 106 -10.19 5.76 3.21
N VAL A 107 -11.53 5.83 3.09
CA VAL A 107 -12.18 7.03 2.54
C VAL A 107 -12.15 8.23 3.47
N SER A 108 -11.95 8.05 4.79
CA SER A 108 -11.78 9.20 5.69
C SER A 108 -10.59 10.08 5.29
N CYS A 109 -9.55 9.49 4.69
CA CYS A 109 -8.39 10.22 4.15
C CYS A 109 -8.42 10.36 2.63
N HIS A 110 -8.97 9.37 1.91
CA HIS A 110 -8.95 9.33 0.43
C HIS A 110 -10.19 9.92 -0.26
N SER A 111 -11.17 10.45 0.49
CA SER A 111 -12.44 10.98 -0.05
C SER A 111 -12.28 12.14 -1.05
N GLN A 112 -11.13 12.78 -1.14
CA GLN A 112 -10.89 13.98 -1.96
C GLN A 112 -10.03 13.75 -3.21
N GLN A 113 -9.87 12.52 -3.70
CA GLN A 113 -9.21 12.33 -4.99
C GLN A 113 -10.08 12.87 -6.13
N LEU A 114 -9.85 14.14 -6.48
CA LEU A 114 -10.59 14.89 -7.52
C LEU A 114 -10.48 14.26 -8.91
N ASN A 115 -9.51 13.38 -9.14
CA ASN A 115 -9.31 12.67 -10.40
C ASN A 115 -8.76 11.25 -10.13
N PRO A 116 -9.62 10.28 -9.82
CA PRO A 116 -9.16 8.92 -9.62
C PRO A 116 -8.68 8.34 -10.97
N PRO A 117 -7.57 7.57 -10.99
CA PRO A 117 -7.12 6.80 -12.15
C PRO A 117 -8.24 6.01 -12.83
N ASN A 118 -8.14 5.70 -14.13
CA ASN A 118 -9.21 4.96 -14.81
C ASN A 118 -9.46 3.58 -14.19
N ILE A 119 -8.42 2.91 -13.66
CA ILE A 119 -8.60 1.65 -12.92
C ILE A 119 -9.57 1.79 -11.74
N HIS A 120 -9.57 2.93 -11.04
CA HIS A 120 -10.51 3.18 -9.95
C HIS A 120 -11.92 3.31 -10.51
N LYS A 121 -12.14 4.08 -11.59
CA LYS A 121 -13.48 4.22 -12.21
C LYS A 121 -14.10 2.87 -12.55
N THR A 122 -13.30 1.93 -13.07
CA THR A 122 -13.77 0.57 -13.41
C THR A 122 -14.03 -0.30 -12.17
N HIS A 123 -13.25 -0.15 -11.10
CA HIS A 123 -13.33 -1.01 -9.92
C HIS A 123 -14.09 -0.38 -8.73
N THR A 124 -14.51 0.88 -8.80
CA THR A 124 -15.24 1.57 -7.72
C THR A 124 -16.50 0.80 -7.33
N ALA A 125 -17.26 0.27 -8.30
CA ALA A 125 -18.48 -0.49 -8.00
C ALA A 125 -18.17 -1.78 -7.22
N LEU A 126 -17.03 -2.44 -7.52
CA LEU A 126 -16.57 -3.61 -6.79
C LEU A 126 -16.16 -3.24 -5.36
N VAL A 127 -15.34 -2.20 -5.20
CA VAL A 127 -14.88 -1.70 -3.89
C VAL A 127 -16.07 -1.29 -3.02
N GLN A 128 -17.06 -0.59 -3.59
CA GLN A 128 -18.30 -0.21 -2.89
C GLN A 128 -19.11 -1.45 -2.48
N LYS A 129 -19.27 -2.42 -3.39
CA LYS A 129 -20.01 -3.65 -3.11
C LYS A 129 -19.37 -4.49 -2.00
N LEU A 130 -18.03 -4.57 -1.99
CA LEU A 130 -17.27 -5.32 -0.98
C LEU A 130 -17.02 -4.52 0.30
N ALA A 131 -17.30 -3.21 0.29
CA ALA A 131 -16.91 -2.28 1.34
C ALA A 131 -15.42 -2.39 1.71
N ASP A 132 -14.55 -2.56 0.71
CA ASP A 132 -13.13 -2.82 0.94
C ASP A 132 -12.21 -2.31 -0.17
N CYS A 133 -11.24 -1.47 0.22
CA CYS A 133 -10.15 -1.04 -0.66
C CYS A 133 -8.96 -2.02 -0.65
N THR A 134 -8.86 -2.87 0.39
CA THR A 134 -7.68 -3.71 0.63
C THR A 134 -7.58 -4.90 -0.30
N ILE A 135 -8.69 -5.29 -0.93
CA ILE A 135 -8.71 -6.24 -2.05
C ILE A 135 -7.75 -5.84 -3.17
N CYS A 136 -7.54 -4.54 -3.39
CA CYS A 136 -6.53 -4.02 -4.31
C CYS A 136 -5.31 -3.48 -3.56
N HIS A 137 -5.53 -2.64 -2.54
CA HIS A 137 -4.49 -1.91 -1.83
C HIS A 137 -4.25 -2.47 -0.42
N ASN A 138 -3.34 -3.44 -0.30
CA ASN A 138 -2.95 -3.92 1.03
C ASN A 138 -1.78 -3.08 1.57
N PRO A 139 -1.99 -2.22 2.59
CA PRO A 139 -0.92 -1.39 3.16
C PRO A 139 0.15 -2.22 3.88
N HIS A 140 -0.19 -3.44 4.29
CA HIS A 140 0.71 -4.40 4.93
C HIS A 140 1.45 -5.29 3.93
N ASN A 141 1.13 -5.22 2.64
CA ASN A 141 1.84 -5.92 1.58
C ASN A 141 1.74 -5.11 0.28
N PRO A 142 2.48 -3.99 0.18
CA PRO A 142 2.39 -3.12 -0.99
C PRO A 142 2.86 -3.80 -2.29
N GLN A 143 3.67 -4.86 -2.19
CA GLN A 143 4.12 -5.65 -3.33
C GLN A 143 3.02 -6.57 -3.89
N ALA A 144 1.95 -6.82 -3.13
CA ALA A 144 0.86 -7.69 -3.57
C ALA A 144 -0.10 -7.02 -4.56
N LEU A 145 0.03 -5.74 -4.90
CA LEU A 145 -0.91 -5.06 -5.81
C LEU A 145 -1.09 -5.82 -7.14
N SER A 146 0.00 -6.33 -7.71
CA SER A 146 -0.01 -7.15 -8.93
C SER A 146 -0.72 -8.50 -8.74
N ALA A 147 -0.42 -9.18 -7.63
CA ALA A 147 -1.06 -10.45 -7.26
C ALA A 147 -2.56 -10.26 -6.96
N ASN A 148 -2.93 -9.12 -6.39
CA ASN A 148 -4.31 -8.78 -6.04
C ASN A 148 -5.20 -8.62 -7.26
N CYS A 149 -4.66 -8.13 -8.39
CA CYS A 149 -5.40 -8.12 -9.66
C CYS A 149 -5.85 -9.54 -10.05
N GLN A 150 -5.03 -10.56 -9.77
CA GLN A 150 -5.29 -11.95 -10.14
C GLN A 150 -6.37 -12.62 -9.28
N ILE A 151 -6.80 -11.97 -8.18
CA ILE A 151 -7.95 -12.46 -7.38
C ILE A 151 -9.21 -12.50 -8.24
N CYS A 152 -9.39 -11.53 -9.13
CA CYS A 152 -10.57 -11.43 -10.00
C CYS A 152 -10.25 -11.63 -11.48
N HIS A 153 -9.02 -11.40 -11.89
CA HIS A 153 -8.62 -11.44 -13.29
C HIS A 153 -7.77 -12.68 -13.59
N ASP A 154 -8.20 -13.48 -14.56
CA ASP A 154 -7.38 -14.58 -15.08
C ASP A 154 -6.25 -14.01 -15.94
N ILE A 155 -5.02 -14.06 -15.42
CA ILE A 155 -3.85 -13.52 -16.10
C ILE A 155 -3.55 -14.22 -17.43
N ASN A 156 -3.84 -15.52 -17.54
CA ASN A 156 -3.64 -16.26 -18.79
C ASN A 156 -4.63 -15.80 -19.83
N LYS A 157 -5.88 -15.54 -19.43
CA LYS A 157 -6.90 -14.99 -20.32
C LYS A 157 -6.55 -13.56 -20.76
N ILE A 158 -6.10 -12.70 -19.85
CA ILE A 158 -5.64 -11.34 -20.19
C ILE A 158 -4.48 -11.41 -21.16
N LEU A 159 -3.49 -12.26 -20.88
CA LEU A 159 -2.32 -12.41 -21.75
C LEU A 159 -2.74 -12.91 -23.14
N ALA A 160 -3.65 -13.89 -23.23
CA ALA A 160 -4.17 -14.37 -24.49
C ALA A 160 -4.83 -13.24 -25.30
N SER A 161 -5.73 -12.46 -24.68
CA SER A 161 -6.34 -11.29 -25.34
C SER A 161 -5.32 -10.20 -25.69
N HIS A 162 -4.25 -10.05 -24.90
CA HIS A 162 -3.16 -9.14 -25.24
C HIS A 162 -2.41 -9.58 -26.49
N MET A 163 -2.16 -10.89 -26.63
CA MET A 163 -1.50 -11.44 -27.81
C MET A 163 -2.35 -11.28 -29.09
N GLU A 164 -3.67 -11.17 -28.98
CA GLU A 164 -4.53 -10.83 -30.13
C GLU A 164 -4.27 -9.39 -30.63
N PHE A 165 -3.95 -8.43 -29.75
CA PHE A 165 -3.53 -7.09 -30.18
C PHE A 165 -2.20 -7.13 -30.92
N HIS A 166 -1.26 -7.98 -30.52
CA HIS A 166 -0.03 -8.20 -31.26
C HIS A 166 -0.30 -8.80 -32.64
N ALA A 167 -1.20 -9.78 -32.74
CA ALA A 167 -1.61 -10.33 -34.03
C ALA A 167 -2.24 -9.27 -34.96
N TYR A 168 -3.12 -8.41 -34.42
CA TYR A 168 -3.67 -7.27 -35.15
C TYR A 168 -2.57 -6.29 -35.60
N ALA A 169 -1.68 -5.90 -34.68
CA ALA A 169 -0.58 -4.98 -34.98
C ALA A 169 0.33 -5.55 -36.07
N TRP A 170 0.63 -6.85 -36.05
CA TRP A 170 1.39 -7.51 -37.10
C TRP A 170 0.68 -7.47 -38.45
N ALA A 171 -0.63 -7.73 -38.49
CA ALA A 171 -1.40 -7.61 -39.73
C ALA A 171 -1.40 -6.18 -40.30
N GLN A 172 -1.33 -5.14 -39.45
CA GLN A 172 -1.18 -3.75 -39.88
C GLN A 172 0.24 -3.45 -40.38
N VAL A 173 1.25 -4.03 -39.75
CA VAL A 173 2.64 -3.90 -40.20
C VAL A 173 2.83 -4.53 -41.58
N ASP A 174 2.20 -5.68 -41.85
CA ASP A 174 2.22 -6.34 -43.17
C ASP A 174 1.62 -5.47 -44.29
N THR A 175 0.76 -4.50 -43.94
CA THR A 175 0.22 -3.51 -44.89
C THR A 175 1.03 -2.21 -44.92
N GLY A 176 2.19 -2.16 -44.26
CA GLY A 176 3.10 -1.01 -44.22
C GLY A 176 2.81 0.02 -43.12
N ARG A 177 1.88 -0.27 -42.21
CA ARG A 177 1.50 0.63 -41.11
C ARG A 177 2.31 0.33 -39.84
N TYR A 178 3.54 0.84 -39.78
CA TYR A 178 4.47 0.60 -38.67
C TYR A 178 4.19 1.42 -37.40
N ASP A 179 3.45 2.52 -37.52
CA ASP A 179 3.06 3.41 -36.42
C ASP A 179 2.03 2.79 -35.47
N VAL A 180 1.33 1.71 -35.89
CA VAL A 180 0.40 0.96 -35.04
C VAL A 180 1.03 0.52 -33.71
N CYS A 181 2.33 0.20 -33.70
CA CYS A 181 3.04 -0.18 -32.49
C CYS A 181 3.15 0.99 -31.50
N LEU A 182 3.22 2.23 -32.00
CA LEU A 182 3.35 3.43 -31.19
C LEU A 182 2.05 3.78 -30.47
N GLU A 183 0.90 3.29 -30.92
CA GLU A 183 -0.37 3.47 -30.20
C GLU A 183 -0.35 2.88 -28.79
N CYS A 184 0.44 1.81 -28.61
CA CYS A 184 0.63 1.11 -27.35
C CYS A 184 2.01 1.34 -26.73
N HIS A 185 3.09 1.40 -27.52
CA HIS A 185 4.47 1.41 -27.02
C HIS A 185 5.12 2.80 -26.97
N SER A 186 4.39 3.85 -27.35
CA SER A 186 4.83 5.23 -27.19
C SER A 186 4.54 5.77 -25.78
N PRO A 187 5.38 6.63 -25.19
CA PRO A 187 5.08 7.35 -23.95
C PRO A 187 3.74 8.10 -23.98
N TRP A 188 3.30 8.51 -25.17
CA TRP A 188 2.03 9.20 -25.44
C TRP A 188 0.87 8.26 -25.78
N GLY A 189 1.14 6.96 -25.90
CA GLY A 189 0.12 5.94 -26.12
C GLY A 189 -0.84 5.88 -24.95
N LYS A 190 -2.12 5.65 -25.26
CA LYS A 190 -3.19 5.56 -24.25
C LYS A 190 -2.90 4.46 -23.22
N TRP A 191 -2.29 3.38 -23.68
CA TRP A 191 -1.96 2.20 -22.89
C TRP A 191 -0.45 1.98 -22.88
N TYR A 192 0.34 3.01 -22.57
CA TYR A 192 1.81 2.96 -22.68
C TYR A 192 2.41 1.70 -22.04
N VAL A 193 2.85 0.77 -22.89
CA VAL A 193 3.61 -0.42 -22.52
C VAL A 193 5.05 -0.18 -22.97
N PRO A 194 5.98 0.12 -22.06
CA PRO A 194 7.37 0.35 -22.46
C PRO A 194 7.96 -0.93 -23.03
N ILE A 195 8.55 -0.82 -24.22
CA ILE A 195 9.43 -1.83 -24.79
C ILE A 195 10.85 -1.67 -24.22
N GLY A 196 11.65 -2.73 -24.30
CA GLY A 196 13.04 -2.71 -23.84
C GLY A 196 13.86 -1.56 -24.46
N PRO A 197 14.88 -1.05 -23.75
CA PRO A 197 15.66 0.11 -24.20
C PRO A 197 16.29 -0.08 -25.59
N ASP A 198 16.68 -1.31 -25.94
CA ASP A 198 17.24 -1.64 -27.25
C ASP A 198 16.22 -1.45 -28.38
N CYS A 199 14.94 -1.75 -28.12
CA CYS A 199 13.87 -1.55 -29.09
C CYS A 199 13.55 -0.05 -29.24
N GLN A 200 13.58 0.70 -28.14
CA GLN A 200 13.44 2.17 -28.19
C GLN A 200 14.58 2.83 -28.97
N LEU A 201 15.82 2.40 -28.74
CA LEU A 201 17.02 2.87 -29.44
C LEU A 201 17.00 2.49 -30.93
N GLY A 202 16.52 1.28 -31.26
CA GLY A 202 16.32 0.83 -32.63
C GLY A 202 15.36 1.73 -33.40
N ILE A 203 14.19 2.00 -32.81
CA ILE A 203 13.19 2.91 -33.40
C ILE A 203 13.78 4.32 -33.59
N GLY A 204 14.52 4.84 -32.59
CA GLY A 204 15.20 6.13 -32.69
C GLY A 204 16.26 6.21 -33.81
N ARG A 205 16.72 5.07 -34.33
CA ARG A 205 17.65 4.95 -35.45
C ARG A 205 16.98 4.57 -36.77
N GLY A 206 15.65 4.60 -36.84
CA GLY A 206 14.87 4.22 -38.02
C GLY A 206 14.76 2.70 -38.25
N VAL A 207 15.17 1.88 -37.27
CA VAL A 207 14.93 0.43 -37.31
C VAL A 207 13.47 0.19 -36.98
N THR A 208 12.75 -0.49 -37.87
CA THR A 208 11.34 -0.83 -37.63
C THR A 208 11.23 -1.79 -36.45
N CYS A 209 10.06 -1.85 -35.82
CA CYS A 209 9.80 -2.80 -34.72
C CYS A 209 10.14 -4.24 -35.12
N ILE A 210 9.92 -4.62 -36.40
CA ILE A 210 10.31 -5.93 -36.97
C ILE A 210 11.83 -6.18 -36.91
N GLY A 211 12.64 -5.14 -37.10
CA GLY A 211 14.09 -5.26 -37.08
C GLY A 211 14.64 -5.74 -35.74
N CYS A 212 13.92 -5.48 -34.64
CA CYS A 212 14.23 -5.99 -33.31
C CYS A 212 13.35 -7.19 -32.89
N HIS A 213 12.11 -7.28 -33.38
CA HIS A 213 11.10 -8.27 -33.01
C HIS A 213 10.72 -9.25 -34.14
N GLY A 214 11.62 -9.58 -35.05
CA GLY A 214 11.39 -10.61 -36.08
C GLY A 214 11.03 -11.99 -35.48
N PRO A 215 10.95 -13.07 -36.27
CA PRO A 215 10.45 -14.40 -35.85
C PRO A 215 11.20 -15.11 -34.69
N ARG A 216 12.11 -14.40 -33.99
CA ARG A 216 12.87 -14.83 -32.81
C ARG A 216 12.85 -13.81 -31.66
N ALA A 217 11.89 -12.89 -31.59
CA ALA A 217 11.65 -12.18 -30.34
C ALA A 217 11.45 -13.25 -29.25
N GLU A 218 12.33 -13.30 -28.25
CA GLU A 218 12.25 -14.34 -27.22
C GLU A 218 10.83 -14.39 -26.65
N PRO A 219 10.32 -15.60 -26.33
CA PRO A 219 8.99 -15.72 -25.76
C PRO A 219 8.92 -14.85 -24.50
N PHE A 220 8.08 -13.82 -24.59
CA PHE A 220 7.78 -12.90 -23.49
C PHE A 220 7.52 -13.71 -22.22
N GLN A 221 8.26 -13.41 -21.16
CA GLN A 221 8.08 -14.11 -19.89
C GLN A 221 6.89 -13.47 -19.16
N PRO A 222 5.85 -14.22 -18.75
CA PRO A 222 4.66 -13.70 -18.08
C PRO A 222 4.95 -12.81 -16.86
N ILE A 223 6.10 -13.01 -16.21
CA ILE A 223 6.57 -12.21 -15.08
C ILE A 223 6.76 -10.71 -15.41
N GLN A 224 6.97 -10.38 -16.69
CA GLN A 224 7.12 -8.99 -17.16
C GLN A 224 5.78 -8.25 -17.25
N PHE A 225 4.64 -8.96 -17.17
CA PHE A 225 3.29 -8.40 -17.28
C PHE A 225 2.60 -8.16 -15.93
N LEU A 226 3.30 -8.41 -14.81
CA LEU A 226 2.65 -8.42 -13.50
C LEU A 226 2.23 -7.04 -12.99
N ASP A 227 2.77 -5.95 -13.52
CA ASP A 227 2.39 -4.60 -13.07
C ASP A 227 1.18 -4.04 -13.86
N CYS A 228 0.00 -4.63 -13.63
CA CYS A 228 -1.26 -4.16 -14.22
C CYS A 228 -1.54 -2.68 -13.91
N GLY A 229 -1.11 -2.23 -12.72
CA GLY A 229 -1.25 -0.84 -12.27
C GLY A 229 -0.56 0.13 -13.23
N ARG A 230 0.64 -0.18 -13.71
CA ARG A 230 1.38 0.67 -14.67
C ARG A 230 0.60 0.98 -15.94
N CYS A 231 -0.15 0.02 -16.47
CA CYS A 231 -0.90 0.15 -17.71
C CYS A 231 -2.30 0.77 -17.50
N HIS A 232 -2.93 0.50 -16.36
CA HIS A 232 -4.31 0.88 -16.09
C HIS A 232 -4.49 2.08 -15.13
N ALA A 233 -3.42 2.57 -14.49
CA ALA A 233 -3.47 3.71 -13.56
C ALA A 233 -3.48 5.10 -14.23
N ARG A 234 -3.46 5.18 -15.57
CA ARG A 234 -3.65 6.43 -16.31
C ARG A 234 -5.13 6.72 -16.54
#